data_AF-A0A7X0PC13-F1
#
_entry.id   AF-A0A7X0PC13-F1
#
_cell.length_a   1.000
_cell.length_b   1.000
_cell.length_c   1.000
_cell.angle_alpha   90.00
_cell.angle_beta   90.00
_cell.angle_gamma   90.00
#
_symmetry.space_group_name_H-M   'P 1'
#
loop_
_entity.id
_entity.type
_entity.pdbx_description
1 polymer ?
#
loop_
_entity_poly.entity_id
_entity_poly.type
_entity_poly.pdbx_seq_one_letter_code
_entity_poly.pdbx_strand_id
1 'polypeptide(L)'
;MFQRTFLVSALLLAGCGGTSDILQVQILPSEYIAGAVKSPLATPVVDEVVRLNPRNVHISMCRSTPNAKVMQFNLELQARHDAKITGGFYENCPET
;
A
#
# COMPACT_ATOMS: atom_id res chain seq x y z
N MET A 1 -49.48 -36.69 0.64
CA MET A 1 -49.57 -35.25 0.28
C MET A 1 -49.10 -34.42 1.49
N PHE A 2 -48.44 -33.29 1.24
CA PHE A 2 -47.87 -32.31 2.19
C PHE A 2 -46.45 -32.52 2.72
N GLN A 3 -45.50 -32.57 1.78
CA GLN A 3 -44.48 -31.52 1.57
C GLN A 3 -44.27 -30.52 2.72
N ARG A 4 -43.09 -30.57 3.36
CA ARG A 4 -42.45 -29.39 3.97
C ARG A 4 -40.95 -29.62 4.16
N THR A 5 -40.24 -29.52 3.04
CA THR A 5 -38.79 -29.35 2.96
C THR A 5 -38.38 -28.05 3.66
N PHE A 6 -37.74 -28.15 4.82
CA PHE A 6 -37.04 -27.03 5.46
C PHE A 6 -35.64 -26.95 4.87
N LEU A 7 -35.49 -26.18 3.78
CA LEU A 7 -34.22 -25.73 3.25
C LEU A 7 -33.78 -24.50 4.05
N VAL A 8 -32.95 -24.71 5.08
CA VAL A 8 -32.25 -23.59 5.74
C VAL A 8 -31.04 -23.23 4.90
N SER A 9 -31.26 -22.26 4.01
CA SER A 9 -30.22 -21.43 3.44
C SER A 9 -29.64 -20.54 4.53
N ALA A 10 -28.32 -20.53 4.69
CA ALA A 10 -27.49 -19.36 5.00
C ALA A 10 -26.17 -19.85 5.60
N LEU A 11 -25.10 -19.80 4.79
CA LEU A 11 -23.79 -19.28 5.22
C LEU A 11 -22.93 -19.16 3.95
N LEU A 12 -23.28 -18.20 3.09
CA LEU A 12 -22.26 -17.63 2.21
C LEU A 12 -21.39 -16.78 3.13
N LEU A 13 -20.29 -17.38 3.60
CA LEU A 13 -19.13 -16.62 4.05
C LEU A 13 -18.74 -15.75 2.85
N ALA A 14 -19.28 -14.53 2.81
CA ALA A 14 -18.80 -13.49 1.91
C ALA A 14 -17.30 -13.40 2.19
N GLY A 15 -16.53 -13.93 1.25
CA GLY A 15 -15.09 -14.01 1.38
C GLY A 15 -14.57 -12.63 1.70
N CYS A 16 -13.78 -12.53 2.77
CA CYS A 16 -12.83 -11.44 2.90
C CYS A 16 -11.78 -11.66 1.80
N GLY A 17 -12.17 -11.36 0.56
CA GLY A 17 -11.30 -11.33 -0.60
C GLY A 17 -10.42 -10.12 -0.41
N GLY A 18 -9.37 -10.28 0.41
CA GLY A 18 -8.30 -9.31 0.50
C GLY A 18 -7.73 -9.18 -0.90
N THR A 19 -8.12 -8.11 -1.59
CA THR A 19 -7.50 -7.72 -2.85
C THR A 19 -6.00 -7.68 -2.57
N SER A 20 -5.27 -8.54 -3.26
CA SER A 20 -3.82 -8.62 -3.26
C SER A 20 -3.23 -7.42 -4.00
N ASP A 21 -3.73 -6.21 -3.72
CA ASP A 21 -3.28 -5.01 -4.37
C ASP A 21 -1.97 -4.59 -3.72
N ILE A 22 -0.91 -4.70 -4.52
CA ILE A 22 0.37 -4.10 -4.23
C ILE A 22 0.11 -2.59 -4.17
N LEU A 23 0.30 -1.98 -3.00
CA LEU A 23 0.20 -0.54 -2.88
C LEU A 23 1.45 0.09 -3.48
N GLN A 24 1.24 0.94 -4.49
CA GLN A 24 2.29 1.72 -5.11
C GLN A 24 2.59 2.96 -4.26
N VAL A 25 3.85 3.12 -3.87
CA VAL A 25 4.38 4.30 -3.19
C VAL A 25 5.42 4.93 -4.10
N GLN A 26 5.30 6.23 -4.33
CA GLN A 26 6.29 6.99 -5.09
C GLN A 26 7.11 7.82 -4.11
N ILE A 27 8.43 7.73 -4.22
CA ILE A 27 9.36 8.59 -3.48
C ILE A 27 10.16 9.38 -4.50
N LEU A 28 9.84 10.66 -4.59
CA LEU A 28 10.45 11.60 -5.51
C LEU A 28 11.38 12.54 -4.71
N PRO A 29 12.31 13.25 -5.36
CA PRO A 29 13.13 14.26 -4.70
C PRO A 29 12.29 15.23 -3.87
N SER A 30 11.20 15.77 -4.42
CA SER A 30 10.39 16.77 -3.75
C SER A 30 9.43 16.18 -2.71
N GLU A 31 8.93 14.96 -2.91
CA GLU A 31 7.77 14.46 -2.14
C GLU A 31 7.65 12.93 -2.05
N TYR A 32 6.69 12.50 -1.24
CA TYR A 32 6.22 11.13 -1.10
C TYR A 32 4.75 11.07 -1.56
N ILE A 33 4.35 9.98 -2.20
CA ILE A 33 2.99 9.78 -2.71
C ILE A 33 2.53 8.35 -2.44
N ALA A 34 1.34 8.18 -1.86
CA ALA A 34 0.65 6.89 -1.79
C ALA A 34 -0.86 7.11 -1.87
N GLY A 35 -1.54 6.40 -2.78
CA GLY A 35 -2.98 6.57 -2.99
C GLY A 35 -3.33 8.04 -3.32
N ALA A 36 -4.17 8.65 -2.47
CA ALA A 36 -4.59 10.05 -2.60
C ALA A 36 -3.71 11.04 -1.81
N VAL A 37 -2.74 10.54 -1.03
CA VAL A 37 -1.90 11.37 -0.15
C VAL A 37 -0.58 11.68 -0.83
N LYS A 38 -0.26 12.97 -0.87
CA LYS A 38 0.99 13.54 -1.38
C LYS A 38 1.53 14.51 -0.33
N SER A 39 2.80 14.34 0.05
CA SER A 39 3.41 15.11 1.14
C SER A 39 4.91 15.25 0.97
N PRO A 40 5.52 16.40 1.33
CA PRO A 40 6.98 16.54 1.38
C PRO A 40 7.63 15.73 2.51
N LEU A 41 6.84 15.32 3.51
CA LEU A 41 7.25 14.52 4.67
C LEU A 41 6.82 13.06 4.53
N ALA A 42 7.60 12.14 5.10
CA ALA A 42 7.34 10.69 5.03
C ALA A 42 6.09 10.30 5.84
N THR A 43 5.96 10.82 7.06
CA THR A 43 4.95 10.40 8.04
C THR A 43 3.51 10.40 7.52
N PRO A 44 3.00 11.47 6.85
CA PRO A 44 1.63 11.45 6.34
C PRO A 44 1.39 10.34 5.30
N VAL A 45 2.41 9.99 4.51
CA VAL A 45 2.31 8.91 3.51
C VAL A 45 2.42 7.55 4.18
N VAL A 46 3.26 7.40 5.21
CA VAL A 46 3.30 6.18 6.04
C VAL A 46 1.97 5.96 6.75
N ASP A 47 1.37 7.01 7.32
CA ASP A 47 0.04 6.96 7.93
C ASP A 47 -1.01 6.42 6.96
N GLU A 48 -0.97 6.89 5.71
CA GLU A 48 -1.88 6.41 4.66
C GLU A 48 -1.64 4.94 4.30
N VAL A 49 -0.38 4.52 4.18
CA VAL A 49 -0.04 3.11 3.92
C VAL A 49 -0.53 2.22 5.05
N VAL A 50 -0.30 2.61 6.31
CA VAL A 50 -0.79 1.89 7.50
C VAL A 50 -2.32 1.82 7.49
N ARG A 51 -3.00 2.93 7.18
CA ARG A 51 -4.47 3.01 7.10
C ARG A 51 -5.04 2.08 6.04
N LEU A 52 -4.39 1.98 4.88
CA LEU A 52 -4.77 1.08 3.78
C LEU A 52 -4.42 -0.39 4.08
N ASN A 53 -3.48 -0.63 4.99
CA ASN A 53 -3.08 -1.95 5.49
C ASN A 53 -2.75 -2.98 4.37
N PRO A 54 -1.93 -2.64 3.35
CA PRO A 54 -1.62 -3.56 2.26
C PRO A 54 -0.64 -4.64 2.72
N ARG A 55 -0.72 -5.84 2.13
CA ARG A 55 0.28 -6.91 2.39
C ARG A 55 1.61 -6.67 1.69
N ASN A 56 1.58 -5.97 0.56
CA ASN A 56 2.73 -5.71 -0.30
C ASN A 56 2.80 -4.22 -0.63
N VAL A 57 3.99 -3.63 -0.48
CA VAL A 57 4.28 -2.25 -0.85
C VAL A 57 5.39 -2.25 -1.89
N HIS A 58 5.16 -1.56 -3.01
CA HIS A 58 6.19 -1.34 -4.01
C HIS A 58 6.56 0.14 -4.04
N ILE A 59 7.86 0.41 -3.85
CA ILE A 59 8.41 1.76 -3.80
C ILE A 59 9.07 2.05 -5.14
N SER A 60 8.52 3.00 -5.89
CA SER A 60 9.12 3.54 -7.09
C SER A 60 9.82 4.87 -6.79
N MET A 61 11.06 5.02 -7.21
CA MET A 61 11.85 6.22 -6.92
C MET A 61 12.64 6.71 -8.13
N CYS A 62 12.90 8.01 -8.19
CA CYS A 62 13.83 8.55 -9.18
C CYS A 62 15.28 8.32 -8.74
N ARG A 63 16.22 8.19 -9.68
CA ARG A 63 17.66 8.08 -9.36
C ARG A 63 18.23 9.32 -8.67
N SER A 64 17.60 10.47 -8.86
CA SER A 64 17.91 11.74 -8.19
C SER A 64 17.39 11.82 -6.76
N THR A 65 16.53 10.88 -6.34
CA THR A 65 15.95 10.87 -5.00
C THR A 65 17.05 10.61 -3.97
N PRO A 66 17.20 11.46 -2.93
CA PRO A 66 18.20 11.22 -1.89
C PRO A 66 17.96 9.89 -1.17
N ASN A 67 19.00 9.06 -1.02
CA ASN A 67 18.90 7.76 -0.33
C ASN A 67 18.36 7.90 1.10
N ALA A 68 18.69 8.99 1.80
CA ALA A 68 18.19 9.27 3.13
C ALA A 68 16.66 9.39 3.18
N LYS A 69 16.04 9.94 2.13
CA LYS A 69 14.58 10.09 2.00
C LYS A 69 13.89 8.73 1.90
N VAL A 70 14.45 7.83 1.08
CA VAL A 70 13.97 6.45 0.94
C VAL A 70 14.15 5.66 2.24
N MET A 71 15.30 5.80 2.89
CA MET A 71 15.60 5.14 4.16
C MET A 71 14.64 5.59 5.27
N GLN A 72 14.37 6.90 5.37
CA GLN A 72 13.44 7.45 6.35
C GLN A 72 12.06 6.80 6.21
N PHE A 73 11.52 6.76 4.99
CA PHE A 73 10.22 6.13 4.74
C PHE A 73 10.22 4.64 5.11
N ASN A 74 11.26 3.89 4.71
CA ASN A 74 11.35 2.46 5.01
C ASN A 74 11.38 2.17 6.51
N LEU A 75 12.21 2.91 7.26
CA LEU A 75 12.33 2.72 8.71
C LEU A 75 11.02 3.05 9.42
N GLU A 76 10.36 4.14 9.03
CA GLU A 76 9.10 4.54 9.65
C GLU A 76 7.97 3.56 9.32
N LEU A 77 7.90 3.07 8.08
CA LEU A 77 6.90 2.07 7.68
C LEU A 77 7.11 0.75 8.42
N GLN A 78 8.35 0.25 8.48
CA GLN A 78 8.69 -1.00 9.17
C GLN A 78 8.40 -0.94 10.68
N ALA A 79 8.52 0.23 11.30
CA ALA A 79 8.20 0.41 12.71
C ALA A 79 6.69 0.30 13.01
N ARG A 80 5.83 0.41 11.99
CA ARG A 80 4.38 0.61 12.15
C ARG A 80 3.53 -0.40 11.40
N HIS A 81 4.09 -1.07 10.39
CA HIS A 81 3.36 -1.96 9.50
C HIS A 81 4.24 -3.11 9.00
N ASP A 82 3.77 -4.35 9.16
CA ASP A 82 4.44 -5.54 8.66
C ASP A 82 3.99 -5.85 7.23
N ALA A 83 4.57 -5.14 6.26
CA ALA A 83 4.36 -5.37 4.84
C ALA A 83 5.63 -5.84 4.14
N LYS A 84 5.46 -6.67 3.10
CA LYS A 84 6.56 -6.99 2.19
C LYS A 84 6.87 -5.76 1.33
N ILE A 85 8.04 -5.17 1.55
CA ILE A 85 8.51 -4.01 0.79
C ILE A 85 9.38 -4.48 -0.39
N THR A 86 9.08 -3.96 -1.57
CA THR A 86 9.92 -4.08 -2.78
C THR A 86 10.23 -2.68 -3.31
N GLY A 87 11.29 -2.53 -4.09
CA GLY A 87 11.70 -1.22 -4.60
C GLY A 87 12.26 -1.29 -6.02
N GLY A 88 12.10 -0.19 -6.75
CA GLY A 88 12.60 -0.04 -8.12
C GLY A 88 12.78 1.43 -8.50
N PHE A 89 13.52 1.65 -9.57
CA PHE A 89 13.71 2.98 -10.14
C PHE A 89 12.74 3.22 -11.30
N TYR A 90 12.24 4.45 -11.41
CA TYR A 90 11.57 4.87 -12.65
C TYR A 90 12.55 4.84 -13.82
N GLU A 91 12.07 4.35 -14.97
CA GLU A 91 12.79 4.50 -16.24
C GLU A 91 12.83 5.98 -16.65
N ASN A 92 11.68 6.65 -16.59
CA ASN A 92 11.52 8.08 -16.81
C ASN A 92 10.95 8.73 -15.53
N CYS A 93 11.73 9.61 -14.90
CA CYS A 93 11.31 10.26 -13.65
C CYS A 93 10.16 11.25 -13.93
N PRO A 94 9.07 11.23 -13.14
CA PRO A 94 7.94 12.15 -13.32
C PRO A 94 8.21 13.59 -12.82
N GLU A 95 9.28 13.80 -12.05
CA GLU A 95 9.80 15.13 -11.70
C GLU A 95 10.96 15.48 -12.64
N THR A 96 10.63 16.02 -13.82
CA THR A 96 11.58 16.66 -14.75
C THR A 96 11.47 18.17 -14.67
#